data_AF-L8FZR7-F1
#
_entry.id   AF-L8FZR7-F1
#
_cell.length_a   1.000
_cell.length_b   1.000
_cell.length_c   1.000
_cell.angle_alpha   90.00
_cell.angle_beta   90.00
_cell.angle_gamma   90.00
#
_symmetry.space_group_name_H-M   'P 1'
#
loop_
_entity.id
_entity.type
_entity.pdbx_description
1 polymer ?
#
loop_
_entity_poly.entity_id
_entity_poly.type
_entity_poly.pdbx_seq_one_letter_code
_entity_poly.pdbx_strand_id
1 'polypeptide(L)'
;MYPQPTQPTEPTTPTLPRPITPIPSTFQGVEQGLQQWKERVPEAFSSRSRQSYSNWLTGAAQVLAAGQLQELDLRAVRQQVKNSKKQRWGRDQLQCGGELRASEAHELQAQKLAAAEARKLSQAQTRAQKQLRRAGIEARKRERLRKKSIAQLTKSGLPIPPELEDPITDPEAKSESQYESATEGGSGRGSESERENEELIIS
;
A
#
# COMPACT_ATOMS: atom_id res chain seq x y z
N MET A 1 62.03 12.03 -75.18
CA MET A 1 62.39 12.21 -73.76
C MET A 1 62.46 13.71 -73.48
N TYR A 2 61.60 14.25 -72.61
CA TYR A 2 61.96 14.89 -71.33
C TYR A 2 60.65 15.12 -70.54
N PRO A 3 60.65 14.90 -69.21
CA PRO A 3 59.46 14.93 -68.37
C PRO A 3 59.06 16.35 -67.95
N GLN A 4 57.76 16.59 -67.82
CA GLN A 4 57.21 17.81 -67.22
C GLN A 4 57.24 17.72 -65.68
N PRO A 5 57.62 18.79 -64.96
CA PRO A 5 57.66 18.79 -63.50
C PRO A 5 56.24 18.92 -62.91
N THR A 6 55.99 18.05 -61.94
CA THR A 6 54.78 17.95 -61.12
C THR A 6 54.50 19.24 -60.36
N GLN A 7 53.28 19.78 -60.46
CA GLN A 7 52.85 20.90 -59.64
C GLN A 7 52.71 20.48 -58.17
N PRO A 8 53.04 21.36 -57.20
CA PRO A 8 52.87 21.08 -55.78
C PRO A 8 51.38 21.15 -55.38
N THR A 9 50.86 20.02 -54.90
CA THR A 9 49.52 19.89 -54.32
C THR A 9 49.39 20.75 -53.07
N GLU A 10 48.34 21.58 -53.00
CA GLU A 10 48.00 22.37 -51.81
C GLU A 10 47.81 21.47 -50.57
N PRO A 11 48.21 21.92 -49.37
CA PRO A 11 47.95 21.17 -48.14
C PRO A 11 46.45 21.22 -47.83
N THR A 12 45.80 20.07 -47.96
CA THR A 12 44.42 19.86 -47.48
C THR A 12 44.39 20.09 -45.97
N THR A 13 43.75 21.18 -45.54
CA THR A 13 43.49 21.46 -44.13
C THR A 13 42.62 20.33 -43.55
N PRO A 14 43.03 19.65 -42.46
CA PRO A 14 42.21 18.59 -41.88
C PRO A 14 40.95 19.21 -41.29
N THR A 15 39.81 18.98 -41.95
CA THR A 15 38.50 19.32 -41.43
C THR A 15 38.26 18.48 -40.17
N LEU A 16 38.17 19.13 -39.02
CA LEU A 16 37.79 18.50 -37.75
C LEU A 16 36.53 17.65 -37.94
N PRO A 17 36.53 16.36 -37.52
CA PRO A 17 35.35 15.53 -37.65
C PRO A 17 34.23 16.14 -36.81
N ARG A 18 33.12 16.47 -37.47
CA ARG A 18 31.87 16.88 -36.81
C ARG A 18 31.49 15.82 -35.76
N PRO A 19 30.96 16.21 -34.58
CA PRO A 19 30.50 15.25 -33.59
C PRO A 19 29.42 14.37 -34.21
N ILE A 20 29.70 13.07 -34.33
CA ILE A 20 28.88 12.08 -35.07
C ILE A 20 27.61 11.69 -34.28
N THR A 21 27.51 12.07 -33.00
CA THR A 21 26.32 11.85 -32.16
C THR A 21 26.04 13.10 -31.31
N PRO A 22 24.80 13.64 -31.30
CA PRO A 22 24.44 14.73 -30.40
C PRO A 22 24.57 14.26 -28.95
N ILE A 23 25.01 15.15 -28.06
CA ILE A 23 25.04 14.87 -26.62
C ILE A 23 23.58 14.70 -26.18
N PRO A 24 23.20 13.53 -25.62
CA PRO A 24 21.84 13.31 -25.18
C PRO A 24 21.52 14.26 -24.01
N SER A 25 20.43 15.02 -24.14
CA SER A 25 19.93 15.95 -23.11
C SER A 25 18.78 15.37 -22.30
N THR A 26 18.33 14.16 -22.63
CA THR A 26 17.21 13.46 -21.98
C THR A 26 17.64 12.05 -21.58
N PHE A 27 17.05 11.51 -20.52
CA PHE A 27 17.32 10.14 -20.10
C PHE A 27 17.01 9.13 -21.20
N GLN A 28 15.91 9.31 -21.93
CA GLN A 28 15.53 8.48 -23.07
C GLN A 28 16.61 8.47 -24.16
N GLY A 29 17.23 9.63 -24.44
CA GLY A 29 18.33 9.73 -25.39
C GLY A 29 19.58 8.96 -24.94
N VAL A 30 19.85 8.94 -23.63
CA VAL A 30 20.96 8.15 -23.05
C VAL A 30 20.65 6.66 -23.13
N GLU A 31 19.42 6.22 -22.81
CA GLU A 31 19.00 4.81 -22.90
C GLU A 31 19.10 4.26 -24.31
N GLN A 32 18.57 5.01 -25.28
CA GLN A 32 18.64 4.65 -26.69
C GLN A 32 20.08 4.57 -27.18
N GLY A 33 20.93 5.51 -26.75
CA GLY A 33 22.36 5.46 -27.02
C GLY A 33 23.01 4.21 -26.43
N LEU A 34 22.80 3.92 -25.15
CA LEU A 34 23.35 2.74 -24.50
C LEU A 34 22.92 1.44 -25.18
N GLN A 35 21.66 1.35 -25.61
CA GLN A 35 21.15 0.19 -26.35
C GLN A 35 21.80 0.06 -27.74
N GLN A 36 21.92 1.17 -28.47
CA GLN A 36 22.60 1.20 -29.77
C GLN A 36 24.08 0.79 -29.66
N TRP A 37 24.77 1.22 -28.59
CA TRP A 37 26.17 0.85 -28.35
C TRP A 37 26.35 -0.58 -27.85
N LYS A 38 25.34 -1.13 -27.15
CA LYS A 38 25.30 -2.54 -26.75
C LYS A 38 25.22 -3.47 -27.96
N GLU A 39 24.57 -3.06 -29.04
CA GLU A 39 24.49 -3.82 -30.29
C GLU A 39 25.73 -3.65 -31.18
N ARG A 40 26.49 -2.55 -31.00
CA ARG A 40 27.67 -2.21 -31.81
C ARG A 40 29.00 -2.52 -31.14
N VAL A 41 29.05 -3.49 -30.22
CA VAL A 41 30.30 -3.89 -29.53
C VAL A 41 31.37 -4.23 -30.58
N PRO A 42 32.52 -3.53 -30.59
CA PRO A 42 33.55 -3.77 -31.59
C PRO A 42 34.10 -5.20 -31.53
N GLU A 43 34.02 -5.92 -32.65
CA GLU A 43 34.56 -7.28 -32.80
C GLU A 43 36.08 -7.33 -32.58
N ALA A 44 36.75 -6.19 -32.79
CA ALA A 44 38.18 -5.99 -32.55
C ALA A 44 38.59 -6.05 -31.06
N PHE A 45 37.63 -6.08 -30.13
CA PHE A 45 37.92 -6.22 -28.71
C PHE A 45 38.21 -7.67 -28.31
N SER A 46 39.23 -7.86 -27.49
CA SER A 46 39.50 -9.16 -26.86
C SER A 46 38.31 -9.60 -25.99
N SER A 47 38.18 -10.90 -25.75
CA SER A 47 37.06 -11.46 -24.96
C SER A 47 36.92 -10.78 -23.58
N ARG A 48 38.06 -10.50 -22.91
CA ARG A 48 38.08 -9.85 -21.59
C ARG A 48 37.67 -8.37 -21.65
N SER A 49 38.06 -7.64 -22.70
CA SER A 49 37.65 -6.24 -22.86
C SER A 49 36.20 -6.10 -23.31
N ARG A 50 35.68 -7.01 -24.14
CA ARG A 50 34.23 -7.08 -24.46
C ARG A 50 33.39 -7.31 -23.22
N GLN A 51 33.80 -8.22 -22.34
CA GLN A 51 33.09 -8.48 -21.09
C GLN A 51 33.11 -7.26 -20.17
N SER A 52 34.27 -6.61 -20.01
CA SER A 52 34.39 -5.38 -19.22
C SER A 52 33.49 -4.26 -19.75
N TYR A 53 33.48 -4.07 -21.07
CA TYR A 53 32.64 -3.07 -21.74
C TYR A 53 31.13 -3.36 -21.56
N SER A 54 30.71 -4.62 -21.73
CA SER A 54 29.32 -5.04 -21.51
C SER A 54 28.88 -4.84 -20.05
N ASN A 55 29.75 -5.16 -19.10
CA ASN A 55 29.49 -4.94 -17.68
C ASN A 55 29.34 -3.43 -17.38
N TRP A 56 30.20 -2.59 -17.95
CA TRP A 56 30.11 -1.14 -17.81
C TRP A 56 28.82 -0.57 -18.41
N LEU A 57 28.44 -0.98 -19.62
CA LEU A 57 27.18 -0.56 -20.25
C LEU A 57 25.96 -0.96 -19.40
N THR A 58 25.97 -2.17 -18.85
CA THR A 58 24.90 -2.68 -17.99
C THR A 58 24.82 -1.88 -16.68
N GLY A 59 25.96 -1.63 -16.04
CA GLY A 59 26.03 -0.80 -14.84
C GLY A 59 25.59 0.65 -15.08
N ALA A 60 26.00 1.24 -16.20
CA ALA A 60 25.58 2.59 -16.60
C ALA A 60 24.07 2.68 -16.81
N ALA A 61 23.45 1.68 -17.45
CA ALA A 61 22.00 1.61 -17.60
C ALA A 61 21.27 1.51 -16.25
N GLN A 62 21.80 0.71 -15.31
CA GLN A 62 21.21 0.59 -13.96
C GLN A 62 21.30 1.91 -13.17
N VAL A 63 22.46 2.59 -13.21
CA VAL A 63 22.64 3.89 -12.55
C VAL A 63 21.71 4.95 -13.16
N LEU A 64 21.53 4.93 -14.48
CA LEU A 64 20.61 5.83 -15.17
C LEU A 64 19.15 5.62 -14.73
N ALA A 65 18.70 4.37 -14.67
CA ALA A 65 17.35 4.02 -14.23
C ALA A 65 17.10 4.42 -12.76
N ALA A 66 18.10 4.23 -11.89
CA ALA A 66 18.04 4.70 -10.52
C ALA A 66 17.94 6.24 -10.44
N GLY A 67 18.67 6.96 -11.31
CA GLY A 67 18.59 8.41 -11.42
C GLY A 67 17.22 8.92 -11.88
N GLN A 68 16.59 8.25 -12.85
CA GLN A 68 15.22 8.57 -13.28
C GLN A 68 14.22 8.37 -12.14
N LEU A 69 14.31 7.26 -11.42
CA LEU A 69 13.44 6.97 -10.28
C LEU A 69 13.59 8.05 -9.20
N GLN A 70 14.83 8.43 -8.87
CA GLN A 70 15.09 9.50 -7.91
C GLN A 70 14.50 10.84 -8.35
N GLU A 71 14.54 11.18 -9.64
CA GLU A 71 13.91 12.40 -10.14
C GLU A 71 12.38 12.35 -10.03
N LEU A 72 11.77 11.21 -10.32
CA LEU A 72 10.33 11.00 -10.13
C LEU A 72 9.93 11.13 -8.66
N ASP A 73 10.69 10.53 -7.75
CA ASP A 73 10.47 10.64 -6.31
C ASP A 73 10.60 12.09 -5.84
N LEU A 74 11.62 12.82 -6.31
CA LEU A 74 11.77 14.24 -6.00
C LEU A 74 10.58 15.07 -6.51
N ARG A 75 10.05 14.77 -7.70
CA ARG A 75 8.85 15.41 -8.24
C ARG A 75 7.62 15.08 -7.40
N ALA A 76 7.44 13.81 -7.01
CA ALA A 76 6.34 13.36 -6.18
C ALA A 76 6.36 14.04 -4.79
N VAL A 77 7.53 14.07 -4.13
CA VAL A 77 7.73 14.74 -2.84
C VAL A 77 7.44 16.25 -2.96
N ARG A 78 7.97 16.91 -4.00
CA ARG A 78 7.68 18.34 -4.24
C ARG A 78 6.19 18.59 -4.45
N GLN A 79 5.50 17.72 -5.19
CA GLN A 79 4.07 17.84 -5.43
C GLN A 79 3.27 17.60 -4.15
N GLN A 80 3.63 16.60 -3.36
CA GLN A 80 3.03 16.32 -2.06
C GLN A 80 3.19 17.51 -1.10
N VAL A 81 4.37 18.13 -1.05
CA VAL A 81 4.62 19.34 -0.24
C VAL A 81 3.80 20.54 -0.74
N LYS A 82 3.69 20.72 -2.06
CA LYS A 82 2.82 21.77 -2.63
C LYS A 82 1.35 21.54 -2.27
N ASN A 83 0.88 20.30 -2.39
CA ASN A 83 -0.50 19.92 -2.07
C ASN A 83 -0.77 20.02 -0.57
N SER A 84 0.15 19.62 0.30
CA SER A 84 -0.01 19.74 1.75
C SER A 84 -0.03 21.19 2.21
N LYS A 85 0.78 22.07 1.59
CA LYS A 85 0.68 23.52 1.78
C LYS A 85 -0.70 24.02 1.36
N LYS A 86 -1.20 23.67 0.17
CA LYS A 86 -2.57 24.04 -0.26
C LYS A 86 -3.65 23.56 0.73
N GLN A 87 -3.54 22.34 1.26
CA GLN A 87 -4.46 21.82 2.27
C GLN A 87 -4.33 22.56 3.62
N ARG A 88 -3.13 23.07 3.96
CA ARG A 88 -2.90 23.89 5.16
C ARG A 88 -3.50 25.30 5.04
N TRP A 89 -3.50 25.87 3.83
CA TRP A 89 -4.13 27.16 3.51
C TRP A 89 -5.61 27.03 3.10
N GLY A 90 -6.09 25.81 2.83
CA GLY A 90 -7.46 25.53 2.36
C GLY A 90 -8.49 25.31 3.46
N ARG A 91 -8.13 25.49 4.75
CA ARG A 91 -9.12 25.47 5.83
C ARG A 91 -9.92 26.77 5.95
N ASP A 92 -9.53 27.80 5.21
CA ASP A 92 -10.14 29.14 5.30
C ASP A 92 -10.67 29.67 3.95
N GLN A 93 -10.77 28.81 2.93
CA GLN A 93 -11.34 29.21 1.64
C GLN A 93 -12.49 28.30 1.23
N LEU A 94 -13.60 28.46 1.94
CA LEU A 94 -14.90 28.14 1.38
C LEU A 94 -15.27 29.31 0.45
N GLN A 95 -15.31 29.00 -0.85
CA GLN A 95 -15.76 29.82 -1.98
C GLN A 95 -14.76 30.79 -2.61
N CYS A 96 -14.54 30.60 -3.92
CA CYS A 96 -14.46 31.68 -4.90
C CYS A 96 -14.85 31.13 -6.28
N GLY A 97 -16.06 31.44 -6.76
CA GLY A 97 -16.27 31.74 -8.18
C GLY A 97 -16.79 30.65 -9.12
N GLY A 98 -17.78 29.86 -8.73
CA GLY A 98 -18.60 29.10 -9.69
C GLY A 98 -20.07 29.49 -9.56
N GLU A 99 -20.71 29.92 -10.64
CA GLU A 99 -22.17 30.12 -10.69
C GLU A 99 -22.85 28.75 -10.56
N LEU A 100 -23.12 28.33 -9.32
CA LEU A 100 -23.97 27.18 -9.06
C LEU A 100 -25.40 27.55 -9.46
N ARG A 101 -25.94 26.87 -10.47
CA ARG A 101 -27.34 27.00 -10.85
C ARG A 101 -28.19 26.66 -9.62
N ALA A 102 -29.25 27.43 -9.34
CA ALA A 102 -30.03 27.28 -8.10
C ALA A 102 -30.48 25.83 -7.81
N SER A 103 -30.78 25.06 -8.87
CA SER A 103 -31.10 23.64 -8.81
C SER A 103 -29.97 22.79 -8.21
N GLU A 104 -28.73 22.99 -8.65
CA GLU A 104 -27.55 22.25 -8.16
C GLU A 104 -27.19 22.62 -6.71
N ALA A 105 -27.46 23.88 -6.31
CA ALA A 105 -27.26 24.32 -4.93
C ALA A 105 -28.21 23.58 -3.96
N HIS A 106 -29.48 23.40 -4.34
CA HIS A 106 -30.45 22.66 -3.55
C HIS A 106 -30.12 21.16 -3.49
N GLU A 107 -29.70 20.55 -4.60
CA GLU A 107 -29.27 19.14 -4.63
C GLU A 107 -28.06 18.89 -3.72
N LEU A 108 -27.07 19.77 -3.77
CA LEU A 108 -25.86 19.66 -2.95
C LEU A 108 -26.16 19.87 -1.45
N GLN A 109 -27.11 20.76 -1.13
CA GLN A 109 -27.58 20.94 0.25
C GLN A 109 -28.31 19.69 0.76
N ALA A 110 -29.20 19.11 -0.06
CA ALA A 110 -29.90 17.87 0.27
C ALA A 110 -28.92 16.70 0.50
N GLN A 111 -27.90 16.56 -0.36
CA GLN A 111 -26.87 15.54 -0.21
C GLN A 111 -26.06 15.69 1.09
N LYS A 112 -25.72 16.94 1.46
CA LYS A 112 -25.00 17.22 2.72
C LYS A 112 -25.83 16.87 3.95
N LEU A 113 -27.12 17.19 3.93
CA LEU A 113 -28.04 16.83 5.02
C LEU A 113 -28.18 15.31 5.13
N ALA A 114 -28.43 14.62 4.02
CA ALA A 114 -28.52 13.16 3.98
C ALA A 114 -27.22 12.49 4.47
N ALA A 115 -26.06 12.98 4.05
CA ALA A 115 -24.77 12.46 4.51
C ALA A 115 -24.54 12.71 6.01
N ALA A 116 -24.98 13.85 6.54
CA ALA A 116 -24.88 14.15 7.97
C ALA A 116 -25.78 13.22 8.80
N GLU A 117 -27.00 12.97 8.34
CA GLU A 117 -27.94 12.03 8.97
C GLU A 117 -27.41 10.59 8.93
N ALA A 118 -26.96 10.12 7.77
CA ALA A 118 -26.37 8.79 7.63
C ALA A 118 -25.16 8.60 8.55
N ARG A 119 -24.30 9.62 8.69
CA ARG A 119 -23.17 9.59 9.64
C ARG A 119 -23.63 9.48 11.08
N LYS A 120 -24.66 10.22 11.50
CA LYS A 120 -25.21 10.15 12.86
C LYS A 120 -25.77 8.76 13.16
N LEU A 121 -26.52 8.18 12.21
CA LEU A 121 -27.08 6.83 12.35
C LEU A 121 -25.98 5.77 12.49
N SER A 122 -24.98 5.79 11.61
CA SER A 122 -23.84 4.87 11.67
C SER A 122 -23.06 4.99 12.98
N GLN A 123 -22.85 6.21 13.46
CA GLN A 123 -22.20 6.44 14.76
C GLN A 123 -23.04 5.90 15.92
N ALA A 124 -24.35 6.11 15.90
CA ALA A 124 -25.26 5.58 16.91
C ALA A 124 -25.24 4.05 16.93
N GLN A 125 -25.32 3.40 15.77
CA GLN A 125 -25.23 1.95 15.64
C GLN A 125 -23.90 1.41 16.18
N THR A 126 -22.79 2.02 15.79
CA THR A 126 -21.45 1.62 16.26
C THR A 126 -21.32 1.75 17.77
N ARG A 127 -21.89 2.81 18.36
CA ARG A 127 -21.90 3.02 19.82
C ARG A 127 -22.73 1.94 20.52
N ALA A 128 -23.92 1.64 20.01
CA ALA A 128 -24.78 0.59 20.55
C ALA A 128 -24.10 -0.79 20.50
N GLN A 129 -23.47 -1.14 19.37
CA GLN A 129 -22.74 -2.40 19.23
C GLN A 129 -21.58 -2.52 20.24
N LYS A 130 -20.83 -1.43 20.46
CA LYS A 130 -19.76 -1.40 21.46
C LYS A 130 -20.31 -1.57 22.88
N GLN A 131 -21.47 -1.00 23.19
CA GLN A 131 -22.12 -1.17 24.49
C GLN A 131 -22.58 -2.61 24.70
N LEU A 132 -23.23 -3.22 23.70
CA LEU A 132 -23.63 -4.63 23.75
C LEU A 132 -22.43 -5.56 23.97
N ARG A 133 -21.35 -5.38 23.21
CA ARG A 133 -20.13 -6.17 23.37
C ARG A 133 -19.51 -6.04 24.76
N ARG A 134 -19.47 -4.82 25.31
CA ARG A 134 -18.99 -4.60 26.68
C ARG A 134 -19.86 -5.32 27.71
N ALA A 135 -21.18 -5.17 27.60
CA ALA A 135 -22.14 -5.84 28.47
C ALA A 135 -22.03 -7.38 28.36
N GLY A 136 -21.82 -7.93 27.16
CA GLY A 136 -21.63 -9.36 26.94
C GLY A 136 -20.34 -9.90 27.54
N ILE A 137 -19.23 -9.16 27.45
CA ILE A 137 -17.99 -9.51 28.14
C ILE A 137 -18.20 -9.53 29.67
N GLU A 138 -18.88 -8.53 30.22
CA GLU A 138 -19.19 -8.49 31.65
C GLU A 138 -20.10 -9.64 32.08
N ALA A 139 -21.15 -9.96 31.31
CA ALA A 139 -22.05 -11.07 31.56
C ALA A 139 -21.28 -12.41 31.59
N ARG A 140 -20.42 -12.67 30.60
CA ARG A 140 -19.57 -13.88 30.57
C ARG A 140 -18.62 -13.97 31.75
N LYS A 141 -18.05 -12.84 32.20
CA LYS A 141 -17.22 -12.81 33.42
C LYS A 141 -18.02 -13.15 34.66
N ARG A 142 -19.22 -12.57 34.82
CA ARG A 142 -20.10 -12.87 35.96
C ARG A 142 -20.55 -14.33 35.94
N GLU A 143 -20.89 -14.88 34.77
CA GLU A 143 -21.29 -16.28 34.66
C GLU A 143 -20.15 -17.25 35.02
N ARG A 144 -18.90 -16.92 34.65
CA ARG A 144 -17.73 -17.70 35.08
C ARG A 144 -17.58 -17.69 36.60
N LEU A 145 -17.80 -16.54 37.25
CA LEU A 145 -17.76 -16.43 38.71
C LEU A 145 -18.91 -17.22 39.37
N ARG A 146 -20.14 -17.12 38.83
CA ARG A 146 -21.31 -17.89 39.26
C ARG A 146 -21.04 -19.40 39.20
N LYS A 147 -20.55 -19.90 38.07
CA LYS A 147 -20.21 -21.32 37.90
C LYS A 147 -19.12 -21.77 38.89
N LYS A 148 -18.14 -20.91 39.15
CA LYS A 148 -17.06 -21.19 40.11
C LYS A 148 -17.59 -21.28 41.55
N SER A 149 -18.49 -20.38 41.97
CA SER A 149 -19.08 -20.44 43.32
C SER A 149 -20.00 -21.64 43.49
N ILE A 150 -20.83 -21.95 42.48
CA ILE A 150 -21.67 -23.17 42.47
C ILE A 150 -20.79 -24.41 42.64
N ALA A 151 -19.74 -24.55 41.83
CA ALA A 151 -18.84 -25.70 41.92
C ALA A 151 -18.20 -25.85 43.31
N GLN A 152 -17.86 -24.74 43.98
CA GLN A 152 -17.35 -24.75 45.35
C GLN A 152 -18.40 -25.22 46.36
N LEU A 153 -19.63 -24.69 46.29
CA LEU A 153 -20.74 -25.08 47.17
C LEU A 153 -21.10 -26.56 47.00
N THR A 154 -21.20 -27.02 45.75
CA THR A 154 -21.42 -28.43 45.43
C THR A 154 -20.31 -29.31 45.98
N LYS A 155 -19.04 -28.88 45.85
CA LYS A 155 -17.89 -29.61 46.42
C LYS A 155 -17.93 -29.66 47.94
N SER A 156 -18.41 -28.62 48.62
CA SER A 156 -18.57 -28.60 50.07
C SER A 156 -19.90 -29.19 50.57
N GLY A 157 -20.73 -29.75 49.66
CA GLY A 157 -22.04 -30.32 50.00
C GLY A 157 -23.05 -29.30 50.54
N LEU A 158 -22.83 -28.01 50.29
CA LEU A 158 -23.72 -26.94 50.72
C LEU A 158 -24.82 -26.70 49.68
N PRO A 159 -26.05 -26.36 50.13
CA PRO A 159 -27.12 -26.01 49.20
C PRO A 159 -26.76 -24.75 48.41
N ILE A 160 -27.13 -24.72 47.13
CA ILE A 160 -26.92 -23.57 46.25
C ILE A 160 -27.96 -22.51 46.61
N PRO A 161 -27.55 -21.26 46.91
CA PRO A 161 -28.49 -20.18 47.17
C PRO A 161 -29.25 -19.79 45.90
N PRO A 162 -30.52 -19.35 46.01
CA PRO A 162 -31.39 -19.07 44.87
C PRO A 162 -30.84 -17.99 43.92
N GLU A 163 -30.05 -17.04 44.43
CA GLU A 163 -29.40 -16.00 43.61
C GLU A 163 -28.40 -16.56 42.58
N LEU A 164 -27.86 -17.75 42.84
CA LEU A 164 -26.92 -18.43 41.96
C LEU A 164 -27.58 -19.53 41.15
N GLU A 165 -28.91 -19.71 41.21
CA GLU A 165 -29.61 -20.75 40.46
C GLU A 165 -29.78 -20.39 38.99
N ASP A 166 -30.09 -19.12 38.71
CA ASP A 166 -30.35 -18.61 37.37
C ASP A 166 -29.07 -18.32 36.56
N PRO A 167 -28.95 -18.84 35.32
CA PRO A 167 -27.84 -18.52 34.43
C PRO A 167 -27.85 -17.04 34.01
N ILE A 168 -26.66 -16.41 34.02
CA ILE A 168 -26.53 -15.04 33.55
C ILE A 168 -26.54 -15.03 32.02
N THR A 169 -27.56 -14.38 31.46
CA THR A 169 -27.75 -14.29 30.01
C THR A 169 -26.78 -13.30 29.36
N ASP A 170 -26.13 -13.69 28.27
CA ASP A 170 -25.27 -12.81 27.47
C ASP A 170 -26.11 -11.94 26.51
N PRO A 171 -26.14 -10.60 26.67
CA PRO A 171 -26.87 -9.72 25.77
C PRO A 171 -26.31 -9.69 24.34
N GLU A 172 -25.02 -10.00 24.12
CA GLU A 172 -24.41 -10.06 22.79
C GLU A 172 -24.94 -11.27 22.01
N ALA A 173 -25.06 -12.43 22.66
CA ALA A 173 -25.53 -13.67 22.03
C ALA A 173 -26.97 -13.60 21.49
N LYS A 174 -27.84 -12.78 22.11
CA LYS A 174 -29.19 -12.53 21.60
C LYS A 174 -29.21 -11.67 20.34
N SER A 175 -28.23 -10.78 20.19
CA SER A 175 -28.17 -9.84 19.07
C SER A 175 -27.65 -10.47 17.77
N GLU A 176 -26.75 -11.44 17.86
CA GLU A 176 -26.16 -12.12 16.68
C GLU A 176 -27.21 -12.80 15.78
N SER A 177 -28.33 -13.26 16.37
CA SER A 177 -29.45 -13.86 15.62
C SER A 177 -30.13 -12.93 14.59
N GLN A 178 -29.93 -11.61 14.71
CA GLN A 178 -30.62 -10.62 13.86
C GLN A 178 -29.84 -10.25 12.60
N TYR A 179 -28.58 -10.70 12.46
CA TYR A 179 -27.69 -10.34 11.34
C TYR A 179 -27.25 -11.53 10.49
N GLU A 180 -27.52 -12.76 10.93
CA GLU A 180 -27.17 -14.00 10.20
C GLU A 180 -28.05 -14.30 8.98
N SER A 181 -29.07 -13.50 8.66
CA SER A 181 -29.91 -13.71 7.47
C SER A 181 -29.35 -13.12 6.16
N ALA A 182 -28.12 -12.58 6.14
CA ALA A 182 -27.59 -11.89 4.96
C ALA A 182 -26.22 -12.37 4.45
N THR A 183 -25.63 -13.45 4.99
CA THR A 183 -24.30 -13.90 4.53
C THR A 183 -24.22 -15.42 4.39
N GLU A 184 -25.09 -15.99 3.56
CA GLU A 184 -24.89 -17.34 3.01
C GLU A 184 -23.79 -17.25 1.93
N GLY A 185 -22.54 -17.48 2.33
CA GLY A 185 -21.41 -17.25 1.44
C GLY A 185 -20.05 -17.67 1.97
N GLY A 186 -19.87 -18.97 2.20
CA GLY A 186 -18.62 -19.62 1.79
C GLY A 186 -17.55 -19.92 2.85
N SER A 187 -17.32 -21.22 2.99
CA SER A 187 -16.00 -21.88 3.08
C SER A 187 -15.32 -21.95 4.44
N GLY A 188 -15.53 -23.09 5.10
CA GLY A 188 -14.73 -23.55 6.22
C GLY A 188 -13.29 -23.90 5.84
N ARG A 189 -12.42 -23.90 6.85
CA ARG A 189 -11.22 -24.73 6.90
C ARG A 189 -10.85 -24.97 8.36
N GLY A 190 -10.89 -26.23 8.75
CA GLY A 190 -10.64 -26.69 10.12
C GLY A 190 -9.18 -26.53 10.53
N SER A 191 -8.98 -26.28 11.83
CA SER A 191 -7.67 -26.40 12.47
C SER A 191 -7.68 -27.69 13.28
N GLU A 192 -7.11 -28.72 12.67
CA GLU A 192 -6.68 -29.96 13.29
C GLU A 192 -5.47 -29.64 14.19
N SER A 193 -5.60 -29.85 15.49
CA SER A 193 -4.49 -29.75 16.43
C SER A 193 -4.31 -31.10 17.11
N GLU A 194 -3.50 -31.95 16.50
CA GLU A 194 -2.93 -33.14 17.11
C GLU A 194 -2.09 -32.72 18.32
N ARG A 195 -2.42 -33.26 19.49
CA ARG A 195 -1.59 -33.21 20.68
C ARG A 195 -1.31 -34.64 21.07
N GLU A 196 -0.17 -35.16 20.64
CA GLU A 196 0.39 -36.40 21.15
C GLU A 196 0.97 -36.12 22.54
N ASN A 197 0.37 -36.75 23.55
CA ASN A 197 0.97 -36.98 24.86
C ASN A 197 1.07 -38.50 25.01
N GLU A 198 2.22 -39.01 25.46
CA GLU A 198 2.54 -40.33 26.05
C GLU A 198 4.01 -40.61 25.69
N GLU A 199 4.96 -41.08 26.50
CA GLU A 199 5.07 -41.51 27.89
C GLU A 199 6.59 -41.49 28.19
N LEU A 200 7.03 -40.81 29.26
CA LEU A 200 8.39 -40.97 29.77
C LEU A 200 8.38 -42.13 30.77
N ILE A 201 8.76 -43.31 30.29
CA ILE A 201 9.02 -44.49 31.11
C ILE A 201 10.30 -44.24 31.92
N ILE A 202 10.17 -44.24 33.24
CA ILE A 202 11.29 -44.27 34.19
C ILE A 202 11.81 -45.72 34.22
N SER A 203 13.12 -45.91 34.02
CA SER A 203 13.85 -47.15 34.33
C SER A 203 14.88 -46.91 35.43
#